data_AF-A0A6I9NSA7-F1
#
_entry.id   AF-A0A6I9NSA7-F1
#
_cell.length_a   1.000
_cell.length_b   1.000
_cell.length_c   1.000
_cell.angle_alpha   90.00
_cell.angle_beta   90.00
_cell.angle_gamma   90.00
#
_symmetry.space_group_name_H-M   'P 1'
#
loop_
_entity.id
_entity.type
_entity.pdbx_description
1 polymer ?
#
loop_
_entity_poly.entity_id
_entity_poly.type
_entity_poly.pdbx_seq_one_letter_code
_entity_poly.pdbx_strand_id
1 'polypeptide(L)'
;MVGCPKCNICIEKNGGCNHMQCSKCKHDFCWMCLGDWKTHGSEYYECSRYKENPDIVNQSQQAQAREALKKYLFYFERWENHNKSLQLEAQTYQRIQEKIQERVMNNLGTWIDWQYLHNAAKLLAKCRYTLQYTYPYAYYMESGRSKKLVRNYISPPCSLLQNTHCKITFGTFTPQYFSHKSRVHTAVLFPL
;
A
#
# COMPACT_ATOMS: atom_id res chain seq x y z
N MET A 1 1.80 6.05 -15.56
CA MET A 1 1.93 7.41 -15.01
C MET A 1 0.54 7.90 -14.62
N VAL A 2 0.44 8.78 -13.62
CA VAL A 2 -0.83 9.44 -13.22
C VAL A 2 -0.59 10.95 -13.07
N GLY A 3 -1.65 11.76 -13.25
CA GLY A 3 -1.59 13.19 -12.95
C GLY A 3 -1.80 13.45 -11.45
N CYS A 4 -1.04 14.39 -10.87
CA CYS A 4 -1.32 14.87 -9.52
C CYS A 4 -2.74 15.47 -9.45
N PRO A 5 -3.61 15.06 -8.51
CA PRO A 5 -4.98 15.55 -8.44
C PRO A 5 -5.09 17.06 -8.13
N LYS A 6 -4.02 17.68 -7.61
CA LYS A 6 -3.99 19.11 -7.27
C LYS A 6 -3.36 20.01 -8.34
N CYS A 7 -2.31 19.56 -9.02
CA CYS A 7 -1.53 20.40 -9.95
C CYS A 7 -1.29 19.77 -11.32
N ASN A 8 -1.86 18.59 -11.57
CA ASN A 8 -1.87 17.85 -12.83
C ASN A 8 -0.50 17.53 -13.44
N ILE A 9 0.59 17.65 -12.67
CA ILE A 9 1.91 17.18 -13.13
C ILE A 9 1.92 15.65 -13.22
N CYS A 10 2.56 15.12 -14.26
CA CYS A 10 2.75 13.69 -14.43
C CYS A 10 3.67 13.13 -13.34
N ILE A 11 3.23 12.04 -12.71
CA ILE A 11 3.95 11.33 -11.67
C ILE A 11 4.09 9.86 -12.10
N GLU A 12 5.30 9.33 -11.97
CA GLU A 12 5.60 7.92 -12.11
C GLU A 12 5.77 7.27 -10.74
N LYS A 13 5.32 6.02 -10.61
CA LYS A 13 5.41 5.27 -9.36
C LYS A 13 6.82 4.70 -9.21
N ASN A 14 7.54 5.10 -8.17
CA ASN A 14 8.92 4.69 -7.89
C ASN A 14 9.06 3.82 -6.62
N GLY A 15 7.96 3.27 -6.12
CA GLY A 15 7.91 2.39 -4.96
C GLY A 15 6.57 1.69 -4.81
N GLY A 16 6.49 0.69 -3.93
CA GLY A 16 5.26 -0.08 -3.71
C GLY A 16 4.21 0.63 -2.83
N CYS A 17 4.54 1.77 -2.22
CA CYS A 17 3.59 2.60 -1.46
C CYS A 17 2.56 3.23 -2.41
N ASN A 18 1.27 3.09 -2.08
CA ASN A 18 0.17 3.85 -2.67
C ASN A 18 0.04 5.27 -2.10
N HIS A 19 0.67 5.60 -0.97
CA HIS A 19 0.77 6.96 -0.46
C HIS A 19 1.83 7.71 -1.23
N MET A 20 1.42 8.75 -1.94
CA MET A 20 2.29 9.53 -2.81
C MET A 20 2.22 10.99 -2.43
N GLN A 21 3.39 11.64 -2.37
CA GLN A 21 3.48 13.08 -2.20
C GLN A 21 3.94 13.70 -3.52
N CYS A 22 3.17 14.67 -4.04
CA CYS A 22 3.57 15.40 -5.23
C CYS A 22 4.84 16.22 -4.98
N SER A 23 5.89 16.03 -5.79
CA SER A 23 7.15 16.76 -5.67
C SER A 23 7.00 18.27 -5.81
N LYS A 24 6.08 18.72 -6.68
CA LYS A 24 5.82 20.13 -7.00
C LYS A 24 4.96 20.84 -5.95
N CYS A 25 3.77 20.31 -5.64
CA CYS A 25 2.80 20.99 -4.77
C CYS A 25 2.67 20.39 -3.37
N LYS A 26 3.49 19.39 -3.03
CA LYS A 26 3.55 18.71 -1.72
C LYS A 26 2.21 18.14 -1.24
N HIS A 27 1.28 17.86 -2.17
CA HIS A 27 0.00 17.26 -1.83
C HIS A 27 0.15 15.73 -1.71
N ASP A 28 -0.32 15.19 -0.59
CA ASP A 28 -0.36 13.77 -0.31
C ASP A 28 -1.68 13.15 -0.82
N PHE A 29 -1.57 12.11 -1.64
CA PHE A 29 -2.73 11.45 -2.26
C PHE A 29 -2.52 9.93 -2.37
N CYS A 30 -3.61 9.22 -2.61
CA CYS A 30 -3.60 7.78 -2.86
C CYS A 30 -3.42 7.48 -4.35
N TRP A 31 -2.41 6.70 -4.72
CA TRP A 31 -2.14 6.27 -6.09
C TRP A 31 -3.32 5.53 -6.75
N MET A 32 -4.13 4.82 -5.95
CA MET A 32 -5.22 3.97 -6.45
C MET A 32 -6.49 4.74 -6.79
N CYS A 33 -6.89 5.71 -5.96
CA CYS A 33 -8.14 6.46 -6.17
C CYS A 33 -7.93 7.94 -6.47
N LEU A 34 -6.68 8.41 -6.43
CA LEU A 34 -6.31 9.82 -6.57
C LEU A 34 -6.97 10.75 -5.53
N GLY A 35 -7.54 10.19 -4.45
CA GLY A 35 -8.11 10.92 -3.34
C GLY A 35 -7.08 11.37 -2.31
N ASP A 36 -7.46 12.34 -1.47
CA ASP A 36 -6.63 12.88 -0.40
C ASP A 36 -6.18 11.78 0.58
N TRP A 37 -4.88 11.71 0.86
CA TRP A 37 -4.32 10.73 1.77
C TRP A 37 -4.86 10.84 3.20
N LYS A 38 -5.23 12.05 3.65
CA LYS A 38 -5.77 12.27 5.00
C LYS A 38 -7.04 11.47 5.27
N THR A 39 -7.80 11.17 4.23
CA THR A 39 -9.02 10.34 4.32
C THR A 39 -8.73 8.84 4.43
N HIS A 40 -7.48 8.41 4.21
CA HIS A 40 -7.06 7.00 4.21
C HIS A 40 -6.50 6.52 5.56
N GLY A 41 -6.75 7.23 6.66
CA GLY A 41 -6.22 6.95 8.00
C GLY A 41 -7.25 6.80 9.13
N SER A 42 -8.53 7.11 8.90
CA SER A 42 -9.61 6.71 9.81
C SER A 42 -10.06 5.29 9.47
N GLU A 43 -10.97 4.70 10.25
CA GLU A 43 -11.46 3.31 10.18
C GLU A 43 -11.98 2.82 8.80
N TYR A 44 -11.88 3.62 7.74
CA TYR A 44 -12.49 3.43 6.44
C TYR A 44 -11.50 3.62 5.28
N TYR A 45 -10.72 2.57 4.95
CA TYR A 45 -9.99 2.48 3.68
C TYR A 45 -10.97 2.17 2.53
N GLU A 46 -11.91 3.10 2.26
CA GLU A 46 -13.00 2.91 1.29
C GLU A 46 -12.51 2.65 -0.13
N CYS A 47 -11.29 3.08 -0.47
CA CYS A 47 -10.68 2.86 -1.79
C CYS A 47 -10.66 1.36 -2.17
N SER A 48 -10.63 0.45 -1.20
CA SER A 48 -10.64 -1.01 -1.44
C SER A 48 -12.04 -1.59 -1.71
N ARG A 49 -13.12 -0.82 -1.49
CA ARG A 49 -14.51 -1.30 -1.48
C ARG A 49 -15.26 -0.94 -2.76
N TYR A 50 -15.70 -1.97 -3.50
CA TYR A 50 -16.60 -1.77 -4.65
C TYR A 50 -18.00 -1.34 -4.19
N LYS A 51 -18.53 -0.24 -4.74
CA LYS A 51 -19.89 0.23 -4.48
C LYS A 51 -20.80 -0.33 -5.57
N GLU A 52 -21.59 -1.35 -5.23
CA GLU A 52 -22.55 -2.00 -6.14
C GLU A 52 -23.77 -1.07 -6.35
N ASN A 53 -24.28 -1.00 -7.58
CA ASN A 53 -25.52 -0.30 -7.89
C ASN A 53 -26.70 -1.30 -7.84
N PRO A 54 -27.56 -1.28 -6.79
CA PRO A 54 -28.65 -2.25 -6.65
C PRO A 54 -29.71 -2.11 -7.74
N ASP A 55 -29.88 -0.93 -8.32
CA ASP A 55 -30.93 -0.64 -9.30
C ASP A 55 -30.56 -1.10 -10.73
N ILE A 56 -29.35 -1.64 -10.93
CA ILE A 56 -28.85 -2.03 -12.25
C ILE A 56 -29.67 -3.14 -12.91
N VAL A 57 -30.29 -4.00 -12.10
CA VAL A 57 -31.09 -5.15 -12.57
C VAL A 57 -32.31 -4.69 -13.39
N ASN A 58 -32.84 -3.50 -13.08
CA ASN A 58 -34.00 -2.92 -13.76
C ASN A 58 -33.62 -2.06 -14.99
N GLN A 59 -32.32 -1.92 -15.29
CA GLN A 59 -31.83 -1.11 -16.41
C GLN A 59 -31.64 -1.95 -17.67
N SER A 60 -31.35 -1.27 -18.78
CA SER A 60 -31.10 -1.91 -20.08
C SER A 60 -29.91 -2.88 -20.04
N GLN A 61 -29.92 -3.88 -20.92
CA GLN A 61 -28.80 -4.84 -21.05
C GLN A 61 -27.45 -4.14 -21.25
N GLN A 62 -27.44 -3.03 -22.00
CA GLN A 62 -26.24 -2.23 -22.20
C GLN A 62 -25.73 -1.60 -20.90
N ALA A 63 -26.63 -1.14 -20.02
CA ALA A 63 -26.26 -0.62 -18.71
C ALA A 63 -25.68 -1.73 -17.81
N GLN A 64 -26.31 -2.91 -17.81
CA GLN A 64 -25.82 -4.08 -17.07
C GLN A 64 -24.42 -4.51 -17.53
N ALA A 65 -24.18 -4.55 -18.85
CA ALA A 65 -22.87 -4.87 -19.41
C ALA A 65 -21.79 -3.85 -19.00
N ARG A 66 -22.12 -2.55 -19.00
CA ARG A 66 -21.21 -1.50 -18.54
C ARG A 66 -20.88 -1.63 -17.05
N GLU A 67 -21.86 -1.92 -16.21
CA GLU A 67 -21.65 -2.10 -14.76
C GLU A 67 -20.82 -3.37 -14.47
N ALA A 68 -21.05 -4.46 -15.22
CA ALA A 68 -20.24 -5.67 -15.11
C ALA A 68 -18.76 -5.41 -15.47
N LEU A 69 -18.51 -4.66 -16.55
CA LEU A 69 -17.16 -4.26 -16.95
C LEU A 69 -16.51 -3.35 -15.90
N LYS A 70 -17.24 -2.35 -15.39
CA LYS A 70 -16.76 -1.46 -14.33
C LYS A 70 -16.37 -2.24 -13.06
N LYS A 71 -17.18 -3.23 -12.67
CA LYS A 71 -16.86 -4.14 -11.57
C LYS A 71 -15.57 -4.90 -11.85
N TYR A 72 -15.43 -5.49 -13.04
CA TYR A 72 -14.21 -6.21 -13.42
C TYR A 72 -12.96 -5.33 -13.33
N LEU A 73 -12.99 -4.14 -13.96
CA LEU A 73 -11.87 -3.19 -13.96
C LEU A 73 -11.47 -2.80 -12.54
N PHE A 74 -12.45 -2.55 -11.66
CA PHE A 74 -12.17 -2.23 -10.26
C PHE A 74 -11.31 -3.28 -9.55
N TYR A 75 -11.64 -4.57 -9.67
CA TYR A 75 -10.88 -5.63 -9.00
C TYR A 75 -9.55 -5.90 -9.71
N PHE A 76 -9.54 -5.86 -11.05
CA PHE A 76 -8.35 -6.05 -11.85
C PHE A 76 -7.28 -4.98 -11.55
N GLU A 77 -7.63 -3.70 -11.57
CA GLU A 77 -6.68 -2.60 -11.30
C GLU A 77 -6.05 -2.71 -9.90
N ARG A 78 -6.82 -3.16 -8.90
CA ARG A 78 -6.31 -3.35 -7.53
C ARG A 78 -5.35 -4.52 -7.44
N TRP A 79 -5.69 -5.65 -8.06
CA TRP A 79 -4.78 -6.78 -8.17
C TRP A 79 -3.50 -6.37 -8.90
N GLU A 80 -3.62 -5.71 -10.06
CA GLU A 80 -2.50 -5.31 -10.89
C GLU A 80 -1.57 -4.33 -10.15
N ASN A 81 -2.14 -3.38 -9.41
CA ASN A 81 -1.36 -2.46 -8.59
C ASN A 81 -0.59 -3.17 -7.48
N HIS A 82 -1.18 -4.16 -6.80
CA HIS A 82 -0.46 -4.95 -5.80
C HIS A 82 0.64 -5.80 -6.44
N ASN A 83 0.37 -6.40 -7.60
CA ASN A 83 1.37 -7.16 -8.35
C ASN A 83 2.57 -6.28 -8.76
N LYS A 84 2.32 -5.10 -9.34
CA LYS A 84 3.37 -4.11 -9.67
C LYS A 84 4.12 -3.64 -8.43
N SER A 85 3.40 -3.40 -7.33
CA SER A 85 4.01 -2.95 -6.08
C SER A 85 4.87 -4.03 -5.42
N LEU A 86 4.54 -5.32 -5.62
CA LEU A 86 5.34 -6.46 -5.16
C LEU A 86 6.67 -6.54 -5.92
N GLN A 87 6.67 -6.27 -7.23
CA GLN A 87 7.90 -6.16 -8.02
C GLN A 87 8.80 -5.02 -7.51
N LEU A 88 8.21 -3.86 -7.18
CA LEU A 88 8.94 -2.73 -6.60
C LEU A 88 9.45 -3.02 -5.18
N GLU A 89 8.78 -3.89 -4.42
CA GLU A 89 9.27 -4.35 -3.11
C GLU A 89 10.54 -5.20 -3.21
N ALA A 90 10.71 -5.99 -4.27
CA ALA A 90 11.95 -6.72 -4.50
C ALA A 90 13.14 -5.76 -4.72
N GLN A 91 12.94 -4.67 -5.47
CA GLN A 91 13.95 -3.63 -5.66
C GLN A 91 14.25 -2.90 -4.35
N THR A 92 13.22 -2.59 -3.55
CA THR A 92 13.41 -2.01 -2.21
C THR A 92 14.17 -2.95 -1.28
N TYR A 93 13.92 -4.26 -1.34
CA TYR A 93 14.66 -5.25 -0.56
C TYR A 93 16.15 -5.26 -0.92
N GLN A 94 16.50 -5.18 -2.20
CA GLN A 94 17.89 -5.07 -2.65
C GLN A 94 18.57 -3.81 -2.12
N ARG A 95 17.92 -2.64 -2.25
CA ARG A 95 18.44 -1.38 -1.71
C ARG A 95 18.65 -1.43 -0.20
N ILE A 96 17.77 -2.12 0.54
CA ILE A 96 17.94 -2.34 1.98
C ILE A 96 19.18 -3.20 2.26
N GLN A 97 19.40 -4.27 1.48
CA GLN A 97 20.58 -5.12 1.63
C GLN A 97 21.89 -4.34 1.41
N GLU A 98 21.96 -3.55 0.34
CA GLU A 98 23.12 -2.73 0.00
C GLU A 98 23.44 -1.72 1.10
N LYS A 99 22.42 -1.03 1.62
CA LYS A 99 22.61 -0.06 2.72
C LYS A 99 23.04 -0.72 4.03
N ILE A 100 22.50 -1.90 4.35
CA ILE A 100 22.95 -2.64 5.53
C ILE A 100 24.40 -3.07 5.38
N GLN A 101 24.78 -3.58 4.19
CA GLN A 101 26.16 -3.95 3.91
C GLN A 101 27.11 -2.76 4.04
N GLU A 102 26.75 -1.60 3.48
CA GLU A 102 27.52 -0.35 3.63
C GLU A 102 27.69 0.04 5.11
N ARG A 103 26.62 -0.01 5.91
CA ARG A 103 26.67 0.31 7.35
C ARG A 103 27.60 -0.65 8.10
N VAL A 104 27.49 -1.94 7.84
CA VAL A 104 28.34 -2.97 8.46
C VAL A 104 29.81 -2.78 8.05
N MET A 105 30.08 -2.49 6.77
CA MET A 105 31.45 -2.21 6.30
C MET A 105 32.05 -0.95 6.94
N ASN A 106 31.22 0.05 7.26
CA ASN A 106 31.62 1.26 7.96
C ASN A 106 31.66 1.10 9.50
N ASN A 107 31.58 -0.14 10.02
CA ASN A 107 31.55 -0.45 11.45
C ASN A 107 30.38 0.20 12.22
N LEU A 108 29.28 0.55 11.53
CA LEU A 108 28.06 1.09 12.11
C LEU A 108 27.07 -0.03 12.46
N GLY A 109 27.46 -0.87 13.42
CA GLY A 109 26.70 -2.04 13.86
C GLY A 109 26.98 -3.31 13.07
N THR A 110 26.28 -4.38 13.44
CA THR A 110 26.43 -5.73 12.88
C THR A 110 25.21 -6.12 12.06
N TRP A 111 25.32 -7.18 11.26
CA TRP A 111 24.19 -7.75 10.52
C TRP A 111 22.96 -8.06 11.40
N ILE A 112 23.18 -8.44 12.66
CA ILE A 112 22.12 -8.79 13.61
C ILE A 112 21.29 -7.54 13.97
N ASP A 113 21.96 -6.40 14.13
CA ASP A 113 21.31 -5.12 14.48
C ASP A 113 20.30 -4.70 13.40
N TRP A 114 20.51 -5.10 12.15
CA TRP A 114 19.65 -4.75 11.01
C TRP A 114 18.67 -5.85 10.59
N GLN A 115 18.68 -7.01 11.24
CA GLN A 115 17.85 -8.17 10.88
C GLN A 115 16.35 -7.84 10.88
N TYR A 116 15.91 -6.93 11.77
CA TYR A 116 14.51 -6.50 11.84
C TYR A 116 14.03 -5.85 10.53
N LEU A 117 14.91 -5.11 9.84
CA LEU A 117 14.57 -4.41 8.60
C LEU A 117 14.40 -5.42 7.45
N HIS A 118 15.22 -6.48 7.41
CA HIS A 118 15.02 -7.60 6.50
C HIS A 118 13.71 -8.33 6.75
N ASN A 119 13.44 -8.65 8.01
CA ASN A 119 12.22 -9.36 8.39
C ASN A 119 10.98 -8.53 8.04
N ALA A 120 11.02 -7.23 8.27
CA ALA A 120 9.95 -6.30 7.92
C ALA A 120 9.72 -6.24 6.40
N ALA A 121 10.78 -6.12 5.59
CA ALA A 121 10.66 -6.11 4.13
C ALA A 121 10.15 -7.45 3.56
N LYS A 122 10.58 -8.59 4.11
CA LYS A 122 10.07 -9.92 3.74
C LYS A 122 8.60 -10.09 4.11
N LEU A 123 8.22 -9.67 5.31
CA LEU A 123 6.83 -9.73 5.77
C LEU A 123 5.93 -8.86 4.90
N LEU A 124 6.38 -7.66 4.56
CA LEU A 124 5.67 -6.74 3.67
C LEU A 124 5.37 -7.39 2.30
N ALA A 125 6.37 -8.01 1.67
CA ALA A 125 6.19 -8.72 0.40
C ALA A 125 5.20 -9.88 0.52
N LYS A 126 5.26 -10.68 1.60
CA LYS A 126 4.30 -11.76 1.88
C LYS A 126 2.86 -11.24 2.04
N CYS A 127 2.69 -10.17 2.80
CA CYS A 127 1.39 -9.53 2.98
C CYS A 127 0.83 -9.03 1.65
N ARG A 128 1.68 -8.46 0.78
CA ARG A 128 1.25 -7.95 -0.53
C ARG A 128 0.87 -9.06 -1.49
N TYR A 129 1.67 -10.12 -1.54
CA TYR A 129 1.34 -11.34 -2.28
C TYR A 129 -0.01 -11.90 -1.82
N THR A 130 -0.27 -11.97 -0.52
CA THR A 130 -1.56 -12.45 -0.02
C THR A 130 -2.71 -11.51 -0.43
N LEU A 131 -2.49 -10.20 -0.26
CA LEU A 131 -3.50 -9.17 -0.51
C LEU A 131 -3.92 -9.09 -1.97
N GLN A 132 -3.01 -9.28 -2.94
CA GLN A 132 -3.37 -9.24 -4.35
C GLN A 132 -4.43 -10.30 -4.70
N TYR A 133 -4.31 -11.52 -4.18
CA TYR A 133 -5.24 -12.62 -4.46
C TYR A 133 -6.59 -12.49 -3.75
N THR A 134 -6.69 -11.60 -2.75
CA THR A 134 -7.98 -11.29 -2.14
C THR A 134 -8.94 -10.61 -3.11
N TYR A 135 -8.44 -9.88 -4.12
CA TYR A 135 -9.29 -9.17 -5.09
C TYR A 135 -9.96 -10.10 -6.11
N PRO A 136 -9.24 -11.01 -6.80
CA PRO A 136 -9.88 -12.06 -7.61
C PRO A 136 -10.88 -12.88 -6.79
N TYR A 137 -10.51 -13.28 -5.56
CA TYR A 137 -11.40 -14.02 -4.68
C TYR A 137 -12.69 -13.23 -4.39
N ALA A 138 -12.58 -11.96 -3.99
CA ALA A 138 -13.72 -11.10 -3.71
C ALA A 138 -14.60 -10.77 -4.94
N TYR A 139 -14.05 -10.81 -6.16
CA TYR A 139 -14.79 -10.59 -7.40
C TYR A 139 -15.82 -11.70 -7.65
N TYR A 140 -15.40 -12.96 -7.50
CA TYR A 140 -16.22 -14.16 -7.71
C TYR A 140 -17.16 -14.50 -6.54
N MET A 141 -16.95 -13.89 -5.36
CA MET A 141 -17.88 -14.07 -4.24
C MET A 141 -19.25 -13.44 -4.49
N GLU A 142 -20.29 -14.23 -4.23
CA GLU A 142 -21.68 -13.78 -4.19
C GLU A 142 -21.92 -12.72 -3.11
N SER A 143 -22.85 -11.81 -3.38
CA SER A 143 -23.27 -10.75 -2.46
C SER A 143 -23.97 -11.37 -1.24
N GLY A 144 -23.32 -11.33 -0.08
CA GLY A 144 -23.86 -11.87 1.17
C GLY A 144 -23.09 -11.44 2.41
N ARG A 145 -23.44 -12.01 3.57
CA ARG A 145 -22.72 -11.76 4.85
C ARG A 145 -21.23 -12.11 4.73
N SER A 146 -20.90 -13.20 4.04
CA SER A 146 -19.52 -13.65 3.84
C SER A 146 -18.68 -12.65 3.05
N LYS A 147 -19.24 -12.00 2.01
CA LYS A 147 -18.53 -10.96 1.25
C LYS A 147 -18.31 -9.68 2.05
N LYS A 148 -19.24 -9.32 2.95
CA LYS A 148 -19.06 -8.20 3.89
C LYS A 148 -17.94 -8.49 4.88
N LEU A 149 -17.90 -9.71 5.42
CA LEU A 149 -16.83 -10.16 6.31
C LEU A 149 -15.47 -10.10 5.61
N VAL A 150 -15.32 -10.75 4.45
CA VAL A 150 -14.06 -10.73 3.67
C VAL A 150 -13.61 -9.30 3.36
N ARG A 151 -14.53 -8.41 3.00
CA ARG A 151 -14.24 -6.99 2.76
C ARG A 151 -13.71 -6.27 4.01
N ASN A 152 -14.30 -6.56 5.18
CA ASN A 152 -13.83 -6.02 6.46
C ASN A 152 -12.46 -6.58 6.86
N TYR A 153 -12.10 -7.79 6.39
CA TYR A 153 -10.76 -8.36 6.60
C TYR A 153 -9.72 -7.87 5.58
N ILE A 154 -10.10 -7.34 4.42
CA ILE A 154 -9.15 -6.83 3.40
C ILE A 154 -8.70 -5.39 3.71
N SER A 155 -9.61 -4.54 4.20
CA SER A 155 -9.36 -3.11 4.42
C SER A 155 -8.28 -2.79 5.47
N PRO A 156 -8.30 -3.39 6.69
CA PRO A 156 -7.30 -3.13 7.72
C PRO A 156 -5.88 -3.60 7.36
N PRO A 157 -5.68 -4.80 6.77
CA PRO A 157 -4.35 -5.20 6.28
C PRO A 157 -3.84 -4.31 5.15
N CYS A 158 -4.73 -3.79 4.28
CA CYS A 158 -4.31 -2.88 3.21
C CYS A 158 -3.78 -1.55 3.77
N SER A 159 -4.43 -0.97 4.79
CA SER A 159 -3.95 0.26 5.43
C SER A 159 -2.67 0.03 6.24
N LEU A 160 -2.58 -1.09 6.99
CA LEU A 160 -1.38 -1.48 7.74
C LEU A 160 -0.18 -1.76 6.82
N LEU A 161 -0.39 -2.48 5.72
CA LEU A 161 0.62 -2.76 4.71
C LEU A 161 1.15 -1.45 4.12
N GLN A 162 0.25 -0.52 3.85
CA GLN A 162 0.58 0.76 3.25
C GLN A 162 1.34 1.68 4.22
N ASN A 163 0.98 1.66 5.51
CA ASN A 163 1.70 2.38 6.56
C ASN A 163 3.09 1.78 6.83
N THR A 164 3.19 0.44 6.89
CA THR A 164 4.48 -0.25 7.09
C THR A 164 5.43 -0.05 5.92
N HIS A 165 4.94 -0.14 4.67
CA HIS A 165 5.72 0.17 3.48
C HIS A 165 6.28 1.58 3.55
N CYS A 166 5.47 2.58 3.90
CA CYS A 166 5.95 3.96 3.94
C CYS A 166 6.94 4.19 5.09
N LYS A 167 6.79 3.53 6.23
CA LYS A 167 7.80 3.58 7.30
C LYS A 167 9.14 2.95 6.89
N ILE A 168 9.10 1.85 6.13
CA ILE A 168 10.31 1.19 5.59
C ILE A 168 10.97 2.07 4.52
N THR A 169 10.20 2.59 3.57
CA THR A 169 10.71 3.39 2.44
C THR A 169 11.21 4.76 2.86
N PHE A 170 10.60 5.40 3.85
CA PHE A 170 11.01 6.73 4.33
C PHE A 170 11.85 6.69 5.63
N GLY A 171 12.33 5.52 6.04
CA GLY A 171 13.28 5.39 7.16
C GLY A 171 12.75 5.82 8.54
N THR A 172 11.43 5.95 8.71
CA THR A 172 10.80 6.32 10.00
C THR A 172 10.49 5.10 10.88
N PHE A 173 11.02 3.93 10.52
CA PHE A 173 10.89 2.70 11.31
C PHE A 173 11.79 2.80 12.55
N THR A 174 11.31 3.46 13.59
CA THR A 174 11.98 3.48 14.91
C THR A 174 11.71 2.14 15.62
N PRO A 175 12.73 1.51 16.23
CA PRO A 175 12.57 0.29 17.02
C PRO A 175 11.98 0.67 18.37
N GLN A 176 10.69 1.01 18.43
CA GLN A 176 10.04 1.41 19.69
C GLN A 176 9.31 0.28 20.43
N TYR A 177 9.57 -0.98 20.09
CA TYR A 177 9.18 -2.11 20.93
C TYR A 177 10.37 -3.05 21.04
N PHE A 178 10.68 -3.49 22.25
CA PHE A 178 11.88 -4.23 22.70
C PHE A 178 13.10 -3.39 23.15
N SER A 179 12.91 -2.47 24.09
CA SER A 179 13.87 -2.28 25.21
C SER A 179 13.34 -1.22 26.19
N HIS A 180 13.19 -1.62 27.45
CA HIS A 180 13.00 -0.70 28.57
C HIS A 180 14.22 0.23 28.70
N LYS A 181 14.05 1.53 28.44
CA LYS A 181 14.51 2.69 29.26
C LYS A 181 14.75 3.94 28.39
N SER A 182 14.04 5.00 28.77
CA SER A 182 14.55 6.37 28.96
C SER A 182 15.18 7.14 27.79
N ARG A 183 14.36 8.09 27.31
CA ARG A 183 14.68 9.51 27.04
C ARG A 183 15.44 9.90 25.76
N VAL A 184 14.95 11.07 25.30
CA VAL A 184 15.47 12.12 24.42
C VAL A 184 15.26 11.97 22.91
N HIS A 185 14.47 12.93 22.42
CA HIS A 185 14.24 13.29 21.03
C HIS A 185 15.52 13.37 20.21
N THR A 186 15.54 12.67 19.08
CA THR A 186 16.02 13.20 17.79
C THR A 186 15.47 12.30 16.70
N ALA A 187 14.40 12.73 16.04
CA ALA A 187 13.96 12.11 14.80
C ALA A 187 14.99 12.52 13.73
N VAL A 188 16.00 11.68 13.50
CA VAL A 188 16.90 11.90 12.38
C VAL A 188 16.17 11.42 11.13
N LEU A 189 15.60 12.38 10.39
CA LEU A 189 15.20 12.18 9.01
C LEU A 189 16.46 11.83 8.21
N PHE A 190 16.63 10.57 7.85
CA PHE A 190 17.62 10.16 6.87
C PHE A 190 16.90 9.93 5.54
N PRO A 191 17.10 10.80 4.53
CA PRO A 191 16.64 10.52 3.18
C PRO A 191 17.37 9.28 2.66
N LEU A 192 16.65 8.45 1.89
CA LEU A 192 17.30 7.43 1.07
C LEU A 192 18.20 8.06 0.02
#